data_AF-A0AAN7HCS0-F1
#
_entry.id   AF-A0AAN7HCS0-F1
#
_cell.length_a   1.000
_cell.length_b   1.000
_cell.length_c   1.000
_cell.angle_alpha   90.00
_cell.angle_beta   90.00
_cell.angle_gamma   90.00
#
_symmetry.space_group_name_H-M   'P 1'
#
loop_
_entity.id
_entity.type
_entity.pdbx_description
1 polymer ?
#
loop_
_entity_poly.entity_id
_entity_poly.type
_entity_poly.pdbx_seq_one_letter_code
_entity_poly.pdbx_strand_id
1 'polypeptide(L)'
;MTDTKNDILLESELYDEFDELKPGWRPLLDDKLRVYSDPDSEHHFDCILASLIKEFLLWDDDGAATVFAQRFDDLYSTVYEPRFNGYRGRKKGWTGYLLVFYQTLCQTAVQIRYDDPKQERLVRLLVELGKLPSRSVKVFVQSAFGCVDTKVWSSHLLLPYELRVADPGEMYPDVFGDLAIPENLQSLERASVEYVNFHTFNARCIAAGLDTGLNGPFASEGPIISVGLNPGDHSFKAPWVDCLVMAAAQYIIIAGDVIDAECVKKQAPPDRWGWKGWENGNGPSLWKHWATKLGEIADTLLRGEDPGFRMLEGNRGTLTDMVIKARDKMVALEPELLVQSDSDPATEAKTETQAQIAGEAQAH
;
A
#
# COMPACT_ATOMS: atom_id res chain seq x y z
N MET A 1 48.18 27.86 -18.11
CA MET A 1 47.21 27.48 -19.16
C MET A 1 47.64 26.16 -19.74
N THR A 2 47.17 25.07 -19.13
CA THR A 2 47.17 23.72 -19.67
C THR A 2 45.99 23.02 -19.02
N ASP A 3 45.11 22.56 -19.88
CA ASP A 3 43.73 22.19 -19.68
C ASP A 3 43.65 20.72 -19.20
N THR A 4 43.27 20.49 -17.95
CA THR A 4 42.93 19.15 -17.45
C THR A 4 41.41 19.01 -17.50
N LYS A 5 40.93 18.45 -18.62
CA LYS A 5 39.60 17.86 -18.72
C LYS A 5 39.51 16.69 -17.75
N ASN A 6 38.74 16.88 -16.68
CA ASN A 6 38.21 15.79 -15.88
C ASN A 6 37.05 15.16 -16.67
N ASP A 7 37.37 14.16 -17.49
CA ASP A 7 36.38 13.18 -17.94
C ASP A 7 36.08 12.24 -16.77
N ILE A 8 35.21 12.68 -15.87
CA ILE A 8 34.44 11.78 -15.01
C ILE A 8 33.16 11.49 -15.80
N LEU A 9 33.26 10.53 -16.72
CA LEU A 9 32.08 9.86 -17.23
C LEU A 9 31.48 9.10 -16.04
N LEU A 10 30.30 9.54 -15.58
CA LEU A 10 29.46 8.72 -14.71
C LEU A 10 29.29 7.37 -15.40
N GLU A 11 29.83 6.33 -14.77
CA GLU A 11 29.56 4.96 -15.16
C GLU A 11 28.06 4.73 -15.12
N SER A 12 27.48 4.57 -16.31
CA SER A 12 26.39 3.65 -16.59
C SER A 12 25.22 3.70 -15.59
N GLU A 13 24.38 4.73 -15.70
CA GLU A 13 22.95 4.58 -15.39
C GLU A 13 22.43 3.43 -16.28
N LEU A 14 22.36 2.24 -15.71
CA LEU A 14 21.65 1.10 -16.25
C LEU A 14 20.17 1.53 -16.29
N TYR A 15 19.76 2.08 -17.42
CA TYR A 15 18.36 2.24 -17.77
C TYR A 15 17.75 0.84 -17.80
N ASP A 16 16.91 0.57 -16.81
CA ASP A 16 16.10 -0.64 -16.74
C ASP A 16 15.10 -0.59 -17.91
N GLU A 17 14.87 -1.68 -18.64
CA GLU A 17 13.95 -1.72 -19.80
C GLU A 17 12.51 -1.26 -19.44
N PHE A 18 12.20 -1.13 -18.15
CA PHE A 18 10.96 -0.57 -17.64
C PHE A 18 10.89 0.98 -17.62
N ASP A 19 12.01 1.70 -17.69
CA ASP A 19 12.04 3.18 -17.81
C ASP A 19 11.55 3.65 -19.19
N GLU A 20 11.53 2.77 -20.20
CA GLU A 20 11.04 3.08 -21.55
C GLU A 20 9.50 3.11 -21.63
N LEU A 21 8.79 2.47 -20.68
CA LEU A 21 7.32 2.36 -20.70
C LEU A 21 6.59 3.48 -19.92
N LYS A 22 7.29 4.22 -19.05
CA LYS A 22 6.81 5.47 -18.41
C LYS A 22 7.94 6.19 -17.66
N PRO A 23 7.82 7.52 -17.46
CA PRO A 23 8.75 8.25 -16.63
C PRO A 23 8.54 7.84 -15.18
N GLY A 24 9.57 7.31 -14.51
CA GLY A 24 9.50 7.03 -13.08
C GLY A 24 9.16 8.27 -12.22
N TRP A 25 9.32 8.16 -10.90
CA TRP A 25 9.08 9.29 -10.00
C TRP A 25 9.78 10.60 -10.40
N ARG A 26 10.94 10.53 -11.07
CA ARG A 26 11.73 11.71 -11.45
C ARG A 26 11.04 12.56 -12.50
N PRO A 27 10.60 12.05 -13.68
CA PRO A 27 9.97 12.95 -14.63
C PRO A 27 8.54 13.37 -14.24
N LEU A 28 7.84 12.64 -13.36
CA LEU A 28 6.62 13.15 -12.70
C LEU A 28 6.90 14.48 -11.97
N LEU A 29 7.98 14.52 -11.18
CA LEU A 29 8.36 15.72 -10.44
C LEU A 29 8.89 16.80 -11.38
N ASP A 30 9.65 16.44 -12.42
CA ASP A 30 10.14 17.40 -13.41
C ASP A 30 9.00 18.05 -14.22
N ASP A 31 7.93 17.31 -14.49
CA ASP A 31 6.73 17.84 -15.14
C ASP A 31 6.04 18.88 -14.27
N LYS A 32 5.88 18.61 -12.97
CA LYS A 32 5.35 19.60 -12.01
C LYS A 32 6.24 20.84 -11.93
N LEU A 33 7.57 20.67 -11.97
CA LEU A 33 8.52 21.78 -11.96
C LEU A 33 8.45 22.63 -13.23
N ARG A 34 8.26 21.99 -14.38
CA ARG A 34 8.16 22.66 -15.68
C ARG A 34 6.85 23.44 -15.84
N VAL A 35 5.72 22.83 -15.49
CA VAL A 35 4.38 23.38 -15.72
C VAL A 35 4.08 24.57 -14.78
N TYR A 36 4.66 24.61 -13.59
CA TYR A 36 4.28 25.57 -12.54
C TYR A 36 5.39 26.54 -12.13
N SER A 37 6.33 26.81 -13.04
CA SER A 37 7.52 27.65 -12.80
C SER A 37 7.23 29.17 -12.66
N ASP A 38 6.00 29.61 -12.93
CA ASP A 38 5.57 30.99 -12.71
C ASP A 38 5.33 31.25 -11.20
N PRO A 39 6.07 32.16 -10.55
CA PRO A 39 5.90 32.48 -9.13
C PRO A 39 4.54 33.12 -8.79
N ASP A 40 3.84 33.68 -9.77
CA ASP A 40 2.49 34.22 -9.60
C ASP A 40 1.40 33.15 -9.82
N SER A 41 1.78 31.92 -10.18
CA SER A 41 0.86 30.79 -10.37
C SER A 41 0.29 30.28 -9.04
N GLU A 42 -1.00 29.92 -9.06
CA GLU A 42 -1.67 29.23 -7.94
C GLU A 42 -1.03 27.86 -7.60
N HIS A 43 -0.16 27.35 -8.48
CA HIS A 43 0.57 26.10 -8.33
C HIS A 43 2.03 26.27 -7.89
N HIS A 44 2.49 27.49 -7.58
CA HIS A 44 3.86 27.73 -7.16
C HIS A 44 4.26 26.87 -5.93
N PHE A 45 3.32 26.65 -5.00
CA PHE A 45 3.54 25.76 -3.86
C PHE A 45 3.76 24.29 -4.27
N ASP A 46 2.98 23.80 -5.24
CA ASP A 46 3.10 22.45 -5.78
C ASP A 46 4.51 22.24 -6.39
N CYS A 47 5.05 23.30 -7.02
CA CYS A 47 6.41 23.38 -7.54
C CYS A 47 7.49 23.28 -6.44
N ILE A 48 7.36 24.06 -5.36
CA ILE A 48 8.29 24.00 -4.22
C ILE A 48 8.28 22.62 -3.58
N LEU A 49 7.09 22.03 -3.39
CA LEU A 49 6.95 20.67 -2.86
C LEU A 49 7.61 19.63 -3.75
N ALA A 50 7.35 19.67 -5.06
CA ALA A 50 7.96 18.75 -6.01
C ALA A 50 9.50 18.87 -5.99
N SER A 51 10.04 20.09 -5.88
CA SER A 51 11.47 20.32 -5.73
C SER A 51 12.03 19.70 -4.46
N LEU A 52 11.37 19.89 -3.31
CA LEU A 52 11.82 19.35 -2.03
C LEU A 52 11.76 17.81 -1.99
N ILE A 53 10.68 17.21 -2.52
CA ILE A 53 10.56 15.75 -2.62
C ILE A 53 11.65 15.20 -3.54
N LYS A 54 11.90 15.85 -4.68
CA LYS A 54 12.96 15.45 -5.61
C LYS A 54 14.33 15.51 -4.94
N GLU A 55 14.65 16.62 -4.28
CA GLU A 55 15.92 16.79 -3.56
C GLU A 55 16.08 15.74 -2.46
N PHE A 56 15.01 15.46 -1.70
CA PHE A 56 15.00 14.41 -0.68
C PHE A 56 15.30 13.03 -1.26
N LEU A 57 14.63 12.66 -2.36
CA LEU A 57 14.81 11.35 -2.99
C LEU A 57 16.19 11.15 -3.60
N LEU A 58 16.85 12.25 -4.00
CA LEU A 58 18.23 12.25 -4.50
C LEU A 58 19.28 12.29 -3.38
N TRP A 59 18.87 12.50 -2.13
CA TRP A 59 19.79 12.58 -1.00
C TRP A 59 19.98 11.19 -0.36
N ASP A 60 21.19 10.64 -0.47
CA ASP A 60 21.54 9.29 0.01
C ASP A 60 21.99 9.19 1.47
N ASP A 61 21.63 10.16 2.32
CA ASP A 61 22.05 10.23 3.72
C ASP A 61 20.96 9.67 4.65
N ASP A 62 21.34 8.86 5.64
CA ASP A 62 20.39 8.27 6.60
C ASP A 62 19.67 9.33 7.47
N GLY A 63 20.26 10.51 7.66
CA GLY A 63 19.68 11.66 8.35
C GLY A 63 18.81 12.56 7.47
N ALA A 64 18.70 12.27 6.16
CA ALA A 64 17.94 13.10 5.23
C ALA A 64 16.48 13.25 5.66
N ALA A 65 15.83 12.18 6.16
CA ALA A 65 14.43 12.23 6.56
C ALA A 65 14.18 13.28 7.65
N THR A 66 15.04 13.37 8.66
CA THR A 66 14.91 14.36 9.75
C THR A 66 15.17 15.78 9.24
N VAL A 67 16.18 15.98 8.39
CA VAL A 67 16.49 17.29 7.81
C VAL A 67 15.34 17.80 6.93
N PHE A 68 14.81 16.94 6.07
CA PHE A 68 13.70 17.32 5.19
C PHE A 68 12.38 17.47 5.94
N ALA A 69 12.12 16.66 6.98
CA ALA A 69 10.96 16.88 7.84
C ALA A 69 10.95 18.31 8.41
N GLN A 70 12.10 18.79 8.92
CA GLN A 70 12.22 20.17 9.38
C GLN A 70 12.00 21.18 8.25
N ARG A 71 12.57 20.95 7.06
CA ARG A 71 12.37 21.85 5.91
C ARG A 71 10.92 21.94 5.45
N PHE A 72 10.20 20.82 5.43
CA PHE A 72 8.77 20.82 5.12
C PHE A 72 7.96 21.53 6.21
N ASP A 73 8.33 21.37 7.48
CA ASP A 73 7.69 22.07 8.59
C ASP A 73 7.94 23.58 8.56
N ASP A 74 9.15 24.01 8.22
CA ASP A 74 9.54 25.41 8.04
C ASP A 74 8.83 26.03 6.84
N LEU A 75 8.77 25.32 5.71
CA LEU A 75 8.00 25.74 4.53
C LEU A 75 6.53 25.91 4.90
N TYR A 76 5.94 24.91 5.57
CA TYR A 76 4.57 24.98 6.03
C TYR A 76 4.36 26.17 6.96
N SER A 77 5.29 26.43 7.89
CA SER A 77 5.26 27.59 8.80
C SER A 77 5.34 28.94 8.08
N THR A 78 6.09 29.01 6.98
CA THR A 78 6.30 30.25 6.22
C THR A 78 5.07 30.58 5.38
N VAL A 79 4.42 29.55 4.82
CA VAL A 79 3.20 29.68 4.03
C VAL A 79 1.96 29.80 4.93
N TYR A 80 2.10 29.45 6.22
CA TYR A 80 1.08 29.56 7.24
C TYR A 80 0.83 31.03 7.63
N GLU A 81 -0.21 31.63 7.06
CA GLU A 81 -0.88 32.78 7.67
C GLU A 81 -2.10 32.27 8.48
N PRO A 82 -2.23 32.60 9.79
CA PRO A 82 -3.38 32.21 10.62
C PRO A 82 -4.74 32.77 10.17
N ARG A 83 -4.82 33.48 9.04
CA ARG A 83 -6.03 34.15 8.57
C ARG A 83 -6.84 33.22 7.69
N PHE A 84 -7.74 32.47 8.33
CA PHE A 84 -8.75 31.67 7.66
C PHE A 84 -9.75 32.59 6.92
N ASN A 85 -9.79 32.52 5.59
CA ASN A 85 -10.84 33.16 4.76
C ASN A 85 -11.77 32.14 4.06
N GLY A 86 -11.92 30.95 4.64
CA GLY A 86 -12.94 29.97 4.24
C GLY A 86 -12.79 29.36 2.84
N TYR A 87 -13.77 28.51 2.50
CA TYR A 87 -13.89 27.77 1.23
C TYR A 87 -14.15 28.66 0.00
N ARG A 88 -14.10 29.99 0.15
CA ARG A 88 -14.34 30.96 -0.93
C ARG A 88 -13.05 31.61 -1.38
N GLY A 89 -12.43 30.97 -2.37
CA GLY A 89 -11.60 31.65 -3.35
C GLY A 89 -10.12 31.83 -2.99
N ARG A 90 -9.29 31.26 -3.88
CA ARG A 90 -7.97 31.77 -4.31
C ARG A 90 -6.79 31.71 -3.35
N LYS A 91 -6.92 31.20 -2.13
CA LYS A 91 -5.77 30.85 -1.29
C LYS A 91 -6.04 29.50 -0.63
N LYS A 92 -5.24 28.49 -0.98
CA LYS A 92 -5.32 27.17 -0.35
C LYS A 92 -5.18 27.42 1.16
N GLY A 93 -6.26 27.23 1.92
CA GLY A 93 -6.19 27.29 3.36
C GLY A 93 -5.25 26.20 3.87
N TRP A 94 -5.04 26.18 5.17
CA TRP A 94 -4.25 25.17 5.87
C TRP A 94 -4.55 23.70 5.42
N THR A 95 -5.82 23.33 5.18
CA THR A 95 -6.22 22.02 4.60
C THR A 95 -5.65 21.80 3.21
N GLY A 96 -5.69 22.83 2.37
CA GLY A 96 -5.27 22.74 0.98
C GLY A 96 -3.77 22.50 0.83
N TYR A 97 -2.93 23.06 1.70
CA TYR A 97 -1.48 22.83 1.63
C TYR A 97 -1.07 21.43 2.11
N LEU A 98 -1.63 20.96 3.23
CA LEU A 98 -1.40 19.58 3.68
C LEU A 98 -1.96 18.56 2.68
N LEU A 99 -3.13 18.84 2.11
CA LEU A 99 -3.73 18.05 1.05
C LEU A 99 -2.78 17.90 -0.15
N VAL A 100 -2.28 19.03 -0.67
CA VAL A 100 -1.34 19.02 -1.81
C VAL A 100 -0.04 18.28 -1.47
N PHE A 101 0.48 18.43 -0.24
CA PHE A 101 1.66 17.70 0.21
C PHE A 101 1.42 16.18 0.12
N TYR A 102 0.38 15.68 0.78
CA TYR A 102 0.08 14.24 0.78
C TYR A 102 -0.25 13.72 -0.62
N GLN A 103 -1.00 14.48 -1.42
CA GLN A 103 -1.27 14.14 -2.83
C GLN A 103 0.01 13.99 -3.64
N THR A 104 0.92 14.96 -3.54
CA THR A 104 2.19 14.94 -4.28
C THR A 104 3.06 13.79 -3.81
N LEU A 105 3.11 13.53 -2.49
CA LEU A 105 3.85 12.42 -1.91
C LEU A 105 3.31 11.06 -2.39
N CYS A 106 2.00 10.84 -2.30
CA CYS A 106 1.37 9.59 -2.75
C CYS A 106 1.52 9.39 -4.25
N GLN A 107 1.30 10.42 -5.07
CA GLN A 107 1.56 10.36 -6.52
C GLN A 107 3.02 10.00 -6.81
N THR A 108 3.96 10.52 -6.03
CA THR A 108 5.38 10.16 -6.18
C THR A 108 5.61 8.71 -5.79
N ALA A 109 5.07 8.25 -4.66
CA ALA A 109 5.20 6.87 -4.19
C ALA A 109 4.65 5.86 -5.19
N VAL A 110 3.52 6.15 -5.84
CA VAL A 110 2.93 5.30 -6.90
C VAL A 110 3.90 5.09 -8.07
N GLN A 111 4.75 6.07 -8.37
CA GLN A 111 5.75 6.03 -9.45
C GLN A 111 7.12 5.50 -9.01
N ILE A 112 7.28 5.12 -7.73
CA ILE A 112 8.48 4.43 -7.24
C ILE A 112 8.16 2.94 -7.20
N ARG A 113 9.03 2.12 -7.79
CA ARG A 113 8.87 0.65 -7.76
C ARG A 113 8.75 0.14 -6.32
N TYR A 114 7.90 -0.85 -6.13
CA TYR A 114 7.61 -1.45 -4.82
C TYR A 114 8.86 -1.97 -4.07
N ASP A 115 9.90 -2.37 -4.80
CA ASP A 115 11.17 -2.89 -4.29
C ASP A 115 12.27 -1.83 -4.13
N ASP A 116 12.06 -0.60 -4.62
CA ASP A 116 13.05 0.48 -4.51
C ASP A 116 13.13 1.00 -3.06
N PRO A 117 14.34 1.09 -2.46
CA PRO A 117 14.55 1.66 -1.12
C PRO A 117 13.97 3.07 -0.91
N LYS A 118 13.71 3.83 -1.98
CA LYS A 118 13.08 5.16 -1.92
C LYS A 118 11.65 5.12 -1.39
N GLN A 119 10.92 4.01 -1.56
CA GLN A 119 9.62 3.82 -0.90
C GLN A 119 9.76 3.96 0.62
N GLU A 120 10.75 3.29 1.19
CA GLU A 120 11.04 3.33 2.62
C GLU A 120 11.50 4.73 3.06
N ARG A 121 12.25 5.46 2.21
CA ARG A 121 12.63 6.85 2.50
C ARG A 121 11.41 7.75 2.65
N LEU A 122 10.42 7.64 1.76
CA LEU A 122 9.17 8.41 1.88
C LEU A 122 8.43 8.10 3.18
N VAL A 123 8.40 6.84 3.60
CA VAL A 123 7.79 6.41 4.87
C VAL A 123 8.54 6.99 6.07
N ARG A 124 9.88 6.95 6.06
CA ARG A 124 10.70 7.57 7.11
C ARG A 124 10.48 9.08 7.21
N LEU A 125 10.33 9.77 6.07
CA LEU A 125 9.98 11.19 6.07
C LEU A 125 8.66 11.44 6.80
N LEU A 126 7.62 10.65 6.54
CA LEU A 126 6.34 10.75 7.23
C LEU A 126 6.47 10.48 8.74
N VAL A 127 7.26 9.50 9.14
CA VAL A 127 7.56 9.21 10.56
C VAL A 127 8.24 10.40 11.23
N GLU A 128 9.26 10.99 10.59
CA GLU A 128 9.99 12.14 11.13
C GLU A 128 9.10 13.39 11.22
N LEU A 129 8.24 13.64 10.23
CA LEU A 129 7.24 14.71 10.29
C LEU A 129 6.30 14.54 11.50
N GLY A 130 5.89 13.30 11.79
CA GLY A 130 5.05 12.97 12.95
C GLY A 130 5.73 13.20 14.31
N LYS A 131 7.07 13.29 14.37
CA LYS A 131 7.83 13.57 15.60
C LYS A 131 7.96 15.06 15.92
N LEU A 132 7.69 15.93 14.95
CA LEU A 132 7.85 17.37 15.13
C LEU A 132 6.82 17.95 16.14
N PRO A 133 7.12 19.10 16.76
CA PRO A 133 6.20 19.76 17.68
C PRO A 133 4.82 19.96 17.04
N SER A 134 3.83 19.31 17.64
CA SER A 134 2.51 19.28 17.06
C SER A 134 1.81 20.63 17.19
N ARG A 135 1.26 21.12 16.07
CA ARG A 135 0.50 22.38 16.00
C ARG A 135 -0.96 22.08 15.71
N SER A 136 -1.87 22.69 16.48
CA SER A 136 -3.31 22.52 16.27
C SER A 136 -3.80 23.28 15.05
N VAL A 137 -4.63 22.63 14.24
CA VAL A 137 -5.14 23.13 12.98
C VAL A 137 -6.54 22.56 12.68
N LYS A 138 -7.39 23.22 11.87
CA LYS A 138 -8.86 22.98 11.84
C LYS A 138 -9.44 22.30 10.59
N VAL A 139 -9.39 20.94 10.52
CA VAL A 139 -10.01 19.99 9.54
C VAL A 139 -11.36 20.35 8.98
N PHE A 140 -11.55 20.92 7.78
CA PHE A 140 -12.87 20.71 7.16
C PHE A 140 -13.03 19.22 6.79
N VAL A 141 -13.89 18.52 7.51
CA VAL A 141 -14.20 17.11 7.30
C VAL A 141 -15.59 17.04 6.69
N GLN A 142 -15.67 16.57 5.43
CA GLN A 142 -16.92 16.55 4.67
C GLN A 142 -18.00 15.68 5.33
N SER A 143 -17.64 14.53 5.90
CA SER A 143 -18.57 13.63 6.59
C SER A 143 -19.19 14.24 7.84
N ALA A 144 -18.47 15.12 8.53
CA ALA A 144 -18.96 15.88 9.68
C ALA A 144 -19.60 17.22 9.28
N PHE A 145 -19.51 17.59 8.00
CA PHE A 145 -19.88 18.90 7.45
C PHE A 145 -19.40 20.07 8.33
N GLY A 146 -18.17 19.97 8.84
CA GLY A 146 -17.68 20.83 9.90
C GLY A 146 -16.16 20.86 10.04
N CYS A 147 -15.67 21.84 10.80
CA CYS A 147 -14.25 21.97 11.12
C CYS A 147 -13.92 21.17 12.38
N VAL A 148 -12.94 20.27 12.31
CA VAL A 148 -12.47 19.42 13.41
C VAL A 148 -11.03 19.82 13.76
N ASP A 149 -10.74 20.01 15.04
CA ASP A 149 -9.36 20.26 15.47
C ASP A 149 -8.51 19.01 15.25
N THR A 150 -7.36 19.18 14.60
CA THR A 150 -6.35 18.15 14.38
C THR A 150 -4.95 18.72 14.56
N LYS A 151 -3.96 17.86 14.37
CA LYS A 151 -2.55 18.15 14.53
C LYS A 151 -1.87 18.14 13.16
N VAL A 152 -1.03 19.15 12.89
CA VAL A 152 -0.15 19.14 11.70
C VAL A 152 0.72 17.88 11.75
N TRP A 153 0.91 17.25 10.59
CA TRP A 153 1.62 15.98 10.42
C TRP A 153 1.05 14.79 11.18
N SER A 154 -0.17 14.92 11.75
CA SER A 154 -0.80 13.76 12.36
C SER A 154 -1.23 12.74 11.32
N SER A 155 -1.09 11.48 11.70
CA SER A 155 -1.61 10.31 11.00
C SER A 155 -3.14 10.31 10.85
N HIS A 156 -3.87 11.24 11.46
CA HIS A 156 -5.23 10.93 11.89
C HIS A 156 -6.35 11.35 10.94
N LEU A 157 -6.09 12.23 9.95
CA LEU A 157 -7.18 12.74 9.09
C LEU A 157 -6.84 12.86 7.61
N LEU A 158 -5.67 13.42 7.26
CA LEU A 158 -5.36 13.75 5.87
C LEU A 158 -4.55 12.66 5.18
N LEU A 159 -3.57 12.07 5.87
CA LEU A 159 -2.81 10.95 5.31
C LEU A 159 -3.71 9.73 5.01
N PRO A 160 -4.57 9.24 5.92
CA PRO A 160 -5.46 8.12 5.60
C PRO A 160 -6.51 8.48 4.54
N TYR A 161 -6.95 9.74 4.48
CA TYR A 161 -7.84 10.19 3.43
C TYR A 161 -7.14 10.18 2.06
N GLU A 162 -5.92 10.71 1.97
CA GLU A 162 -5.15 10.68 0.73
C GLU A 162 -4.67 9.28 0.37
N LEU A 163 -4.39 8.39 1.31
CA LEU A 163 -4.19 6.97 1.01
C LEU A 163 -5.46 6.35 0.41
N ARG A 164 -6.66 6.84 0.71
CA ARG A 164 -7.91 6.32 0.12
C ARG A 164 -8.29 7.01 -1.19
N VAL A 165 -7.92 8.28 -1.38
CA VAL A 165 -8.29 9.10 -2.54
C VAL A 165 -7.22 9.07 -3.63
N ALA A 166 -5.95 8.95 -3.24
CA ALA A 166 -4.83 8.72 -4.15
C ALA A 166 -4.69 7.23 -4.51
N ASP A 167 -5.65 6.38 -4.12
CA ASP A 167 -5.87 5.08 -4.74
C ASP A 167 -5.72 5.29 -6.26
N PRO A 168 -4.71 4.68 -6.92
CA PRO A 168 -4.31 5.00 -8.30
C PRO A 168 -5.35 4.60 -9.36
N GLY A 169 -6.63 4.65 -9.00
CA GLY A 169 -7.77 4.16 -9.70
C GLY A 169 -8.22 2.87 -9.03
N GLU A 170 -9.52 2.79 -8.81
CA GLU A 170 -10.18 1.53 -9.08
C GLU A 170 -9.75 1.15 -10.51
N MET A 171 -8.72 0.32 -10.64
CA MET A 171 -8.52 -0.41 -11.88
C MET A 171 -9.88 -1.05 -12.08
N TYR A 172 -10.67 -0.70 -13.09
CA TYR A 172 -11.84 -1.45 -13.57
C TYR A 172 -11.60 -1.77 -15.05
N PRO A 173 -11.77 -3.02 -15.54
CA PRO A 173 -11.31 -3.38 -16.89
C PRO A 173 -12.09 -2.63 -17.97
N ASP A 174 -13.34 -2.27 -17.65
CA ASP A 174 -14.22 -1.44 -18.47
C ASP A 174 -13.72 0.01 -18.62
N VAL A 175 -12.88 0.52 -17.70
CA VAL A 175 -12.22 1.82 -17.81
C VAL A 175 -11.18 1.83 -18.94
N PHE A 176 -10.55 0.69 -19.22
CA PHE A 176 -9.52 0.56 -20.25
C PHE A 176 -10.08 0.19 -21.63
N GLY A 177 -11.38 -0.11 -21.75
CA GLY A 177 -12.00 -0.45 -23.03
C GLY A 177 -11.60 -1.83 -23.57
N ASP A 178 -11.47 -1.94 -24.89
CA ASP A 178 -11.11 -3.21 -25.55
C ASP A 178 -9.63 -3.53 -25.34
N LEU A 179 -9.33 -4.57 -24.56
CA LEU A 179 -7.97 -5.02 -24.27
C LEU A 179 -7.28 -5.72 -25.46
N ALA A 180 -7.99 -5.97 -26.57
CA ALA A 180 -7.36 -6.38 -27.82
C ALA A 180 -6.56 -5.22 -28.48
N ILE A 181 -6.79 -3.98 -28.06
CA ILE A 181 -6.05 -2.81 -28.50
C ILE A 181 -4.75 -2.68 -27.68
N PRO A 182 -3.56 -2.69 -28.30
CA PRO A 182 -2.28 -2.67 -27.58
C PRO A 182 -2.12 -1.51 -26.60
N GLU A 183 -2.61 -0.32 -26.94
CA GLU A 183 -2.53 0.88 -26.10
C GLU A 183 -3.37 0.76 -24.82
N ASN A 184 -4.50 0.07 -24.91
CA ASN A 184 -5.37 -0.20 -23.75
C ASN A 184 -4.74 -1.25 -22.84
N LEU A 185 -4.13 -2.30 -23.41
CA LEU A 185 -3.37 -3.30 -22.66
C LEU A 185 -2.18 -2.66 -21.93
N GLN A 186 -1.39 -1.83 -22.62
CA GLN A 186 -0.27 -1.10 -22.01
C GLN A 186 -0.74 -0.17 -20.88
N SER A 187 -1.92 0.44 -21.02
CA SER A 187 -2.50 1.29 -19.97
C SER A 187 -2.91 0.48 -18.74
N LEU A 188 -3.45 -0.73 -18.93
CA LEU A 188 -3.79 -1.66 -17.86
C LEU A 188 -2.53 -2.20 -17.15
N GLU A 189 -1.49 -2.55 -17.90
CA GLU A 189 -0.19 -3.01 -17.36
C GLU A 189 0.41 -2.00 -16.40
N ARG A 190 0.47 -0.77 -16.88
CA ARG A 190 0.90 0.42 -16.15
C ARG A 190 0.07 0.66 -14.89
N ALA A 191 -1.26 0.64 -14.99
CA ALA A 191 -2.13 0.83 -13.82
C ALA A 191 -1.90 -0.26 -12.77
N SER A 192 -1.63 -1.49 -13.20
CA SER A 192 -1.35 -2.62 -12.29
C SER A 192 -0.02 -2.47 -11.56
N VAL A 193 1.02 -1.94 -12.21
CA VAL A 193 2.29 -1.61 -11.55
C VAL A 193 2.08 -0.50 -10.52
N GLU A 194 1.37 0.56 -10.90
CA GLU A 194 1.02 1.68 -10.02
C GLU A 194 0.23 1.21 -8.79
N TYR A 195 -0.71 0.29 -8.98
CA TYR A 195 -1.48 -0.34 -7.92
C TYR A 195 -0.59 -1.11 -6.95
N VAL A 196 0.30 -1.98 -7.44
CA VAL A 196 1.23 -2.73 -6.57
C VAL A 196 2.17 -1.78 -5.81
N ASN A 197 2.71 -0.75 -6.46
CA ASN A 197 3.57 0.25 -5.83
C ASN A 197 2.82 1.00 -4.72
N PHE A 198 1.60 1.45 -5.00
CA PHE A 198 0.75 2.14 -4.04
C PHE A 198 0.44 1.27 -2.81
N HIS A 199 -0.01 0.04 -3.00
CA HIS A 199 -0.33 -0.86 -1.90
C HIS A 199 0.91 -1.26 -1.10
N THR A 200 2.07 -1.36 -1.75
CA THR A 200 3.35 -1.58 -1.05
C THR A 200 3.70 -0.38 -0.18
N PHE A 201 3.57 0.85 -0.70
CA PHE A 201 3.79 2.07 0.08
C PHE A 201 2.82 2.15 1.27
N ASN A 202 1.54 1.86 1.04
CA ASN A 202 0.53 1.86 2.09
C ASN A 202 0.84 0.80 3.16
N ALA A 203 1.20 -0.43 2.77
CA ALA A 203 1.62 -1.48 3.69
C ALA A 203 2.79 -1.02 4.59
N ARG A 204 3.78 -0.31 4.04
CA ARG A 204 4.88 0.26 4.82
C ARG A 204 4.42 1.35 5.77
N CYS A 205 3.50 2.22 5.35
CA CYS A 205 2.89 3.22 6.23
C CYS A 205 2.20 2.55 7.43
N ILE A 206 1.47 1.46 7.20
CA ILE A 206 0.82 0.71 8.28
C ILE A 206 1.85 0.04 9.19
N ALA A 207 2.86 -0.62 8.64
CA ALA A 207 3.95 -1.23 9.40
C ALA A 207 4.69 -0.20 10.29
N ALA A 208 4.80 1.05 9.83
CA ALA A 208 5.38 2.17 10.57
C ALA A 208 4.42 2.81 11.60
N GLY A 209 3.17 2.34 11.70
CA GLY A 209 2.16 2.88 12.60
C GLY A 209 1.60 4.25 12.18
N LEU A 210 1.72 4.59 10.89
CA LEU A 210 1.22 5.86 10.33
C LEU A 210 -0.25 5.81 9.95
N ASP A 211 -0.84 4.63 9.79
CA ASP A 211 -2.28 4.47 9.58
C ASP A 211 -2.97 4.12 10.90
N THR A 212 -3.48 5.16 11.57
CA THR A 212 -4.34 5.01 12.75
C THR A 212 -5.76 5.40 12.40
N GLY A 213 -6.21 5.05 11.18
CA GLY A 213 -7.40 5.56 10.50
C GLY A 213 -8.65 5.82 11.35
N LEU A 214 -9.47 6.77 10.91
CA LEU A 214 -10.74 7.15 11.55
C LEU A 214 -11.75 5.99 11.69
N ASN A 215 -11.64 4.97 10.83
CA ASN A 215 -12.53 3.81 10.74
C ASN A 215 -11.90 2.56 11.37
N GLY A 216 -10.94 2.74 12.28
CA GLY A 216 -10.13 1.65 12.79
C GLY A 216 -9.04 1.21 11.81
N PRO A 217 -8.08 0.41 12.30
CA PRO A 217 -6.99 -0.12 11.49
C PRO A 217 -7.51 -1.15 10.48
N PHE A 218 -6.91 -1.20 9.28
CA PHE A 218 -7.13 -2.26 8.27
C PHE A 218 -8.51 -2.32 7.59
N ALA A 219 -9.32 -1.26 7.70
CA ALA A 219 -10.68 -1.24 7.14
C ALA A 219 -10.70 -1.34 5.60
N SER A 220 -9.70 -0.79 4.92
CA SER A 220 -9.56 -0.83 3.45
C SER A 220 -8.78 -2.06 2.99
N GLU A 221 -7.85 -2.54 3.81
CA GLU A 221 -6.83 -3.52 3.46
C GLU A 221 -7.37 -4.96 3.51
N GLY A 222 -8.24 -5.28 4.47
CA GLY A 222 -8.89 -6.58 4.57
C GLY A 222 -9.66 -7.00 3.29
N PRO A 223 -10.51 -6.14 2.71
CA PRO A 223 -11.12 -6.37 1.41
C PRO A 223 -10.08 -6.61 0.30
N ILE A 224 -9.04 -5.78 0.21
CA ILE A 224 -8.01 -5.87 -0.84
C ILE A 224 -7.29 -7.21 -0.80
N ILE A 225 -6.83 -7.62 0.39
CA ILE A 225 -6.15 -8.91 0.59
C ILE A 225 -7.09 -10.06 0.23
N SER A 226 -8.36 -9.99 0.67
CA SER A 226 -9.33 -11.05 0.40
C SER A 226 -9.70 -11.17 -1.07
N VAL A 227 -9.84 -10.05 -1.77
CA VAL A 227 -10.10 -10.01 -3.22
C VAL A 227 -8.92 -10.64 -3.97
N GLY A 228 -7.68 -10.29 -3.61
CA GLY A 228 -6.49 -10.87 -4.24
C GLY A 228 -6.33 -12.36 -3.98
N LEU A 229 -6.62 -12.83 -2.77
CA LEU A 229 -6.47 -14.25 -2.40
C LEU A 229 -7.71 -15.09 -2.69
N ASN A 230 -8.82 -14.49 -3.13
CA ASN A 230 -10.05 -15.21 -3.46
C ASN A 230 -10.76 -14.62 -4.70
N PRO A 231 -10.09 -14.56 -5.85
CA PRO A 231 -10.61 -13.91 -7.05
C PRO A 231 -11.89 -14.56 -7.59
N GLY A 232 -12.11 -15.86 -7.32
CA GLY A 232 -13.28 -16.62 -7.80
C GLY A 232 -14.61 -16.22 -7.18
N ASP A 233 -14.61 -15.45 -6.08
CA ASP A 233 -15.82 -14.91 -5.45
C ASP A 233 -16.24 -13.55 -6.06
N HIS A 234 -15.42 -13.04 -6.98
CA HIS A 234 -15.61 -11.76 -7.63
C HIS A 234 -15.53 -11.91 -9.15
N SER A 235 -16.22 -11.05 -9.88
CA SER A 235 -16.29 -11.11 -11.36
C SER A 235 -15.00 -10.62 -12.06
N PHE A 236 -13.86 -10.66 -11.38
CA PHE A 236 -12.58 -10.15 -11.87
C PHE A 236 -11.95 -11.09 -12.91
N LYS A 237 -11.32 -10.51 -13.95
CA LYS A 237 -10.72 -11.25 -15.08
C LYS A 237 -9.18 -11.35 -14.94
N ALA A 238 -8.61 -12.35 -15.59
CA ALA A 238 -7.21 -12.80 -15.46
C ALA A 238 -6.05 -11.78 -15.50
N PRO A 239 -6.06 -10.61 -16.17
CA PRO A 239 -4.93 -9.67 -15.99
C PRO A 239 -4.89 -9.00 -14.60
N TRP A 240 -6.01 -9.02 -13.87
CA TRP A 240 -6.12 -8.38 -12.57
C TRP A 240 -5.69 -9.21 -11.39
N VAL A 241 -5.85 -10.52 -11.51
CA VAL A 241 -5.61 -11.42 -10.40
C VAL A 241 -4.15 -11.30 -9.98
N ASP A 242 -3.25 -11.14 -10.94
CA ASP A 242 -1.80 -10.99 -10.76
C ASP A 242 -1.44 -9.83 -9.81
N CYS A 243 -1.86 -8.61 -10.12
CA CYS A 243 -1.52 -7.43 -9.33
C CYS A 243 -2.25 -7.40 -7.98
N LEU A 244 -3.46 -7.95 -7.91
CA LEU A 244 -4.19 -8.12 -6.65
C LEU A 244 -3.50 -9.13 -5.73
N VAL A 245 -3.03 -10.26 -6.24
CA VAL A 245 -2.26 -11.26 -5.49
C VAL A 245 -0.93 -10.65 -5.04
N MET A 246 -0.23 -9.90 -5.89
CA MET A 246 1.00 -9.19 -5.50
C MET A 246 0.74 -8.18 -4.38
N ALA A 247 -0.28 -7.34 -4.51
CA ALA A 247 -0.64 -6.36 -3.50
C ALA A 247 -0.97 -7.04 -2.16
N ALA A 248 -1.78 -8.11 -2.20
CA ALA A 248 -2.09 -8.92 -1.02
C ALA A 248 -0.83 -9.51 -0.36
N ALA A 249 0.07 -10.08 -1.16
CA ALA A 249 1.33 -10.63 -0.66
C ALA A 249 2.24 -9.55 -0.06
N GLN A 250 2.31 -8.35 -0.65
CA GLN A 250 3.07 -7.21 -0.12
C GLN A 250 2.54 -6.75 1.24
N TYR A 251 1.22 -6.62 1.40
CA TYR A 251 0.63 -6.32 2.70
C TYR A 251 1.03 -7.34 3.76
N ILE A 252 0.97 -8.62 3.44
CA ILE A 252 1.29 -9.70 4.38
C ILE A 252 2.79 -9.69 4.73
N ILE A 253 3.68 -9.53 3.74
CA ILE A 253 5.12 -9.50 3.98
C ILE A 253 5.52 -8.31 4.86
N ILE A 254 4.99 -7.12 4.54
CA ILE A 254 5.44 -5.85 5.13
C ILE A 254 4.69 -5.53 6.41
N ALA A 255 3.36 -5.61 6.38
CA ALA A 255 2.49 -5.21 7.49
C ALA A 255 1.94 -6.42 8.29
N GLY A 256 2.34 -7.65 7.94
CA GLY A 256 1.80 -8.87 8.54
C GLY A 256 1.86 -8.93 10.06
N ASP A 257 2.94 -8.42 10.67
CA ASP A 257 3.05 -8.39 12.14
C ASP A 257 1.98 -7.50 12.79
N VAL A 258 1.66 -6.37 12.15
CA VAL A 258 0.65 -5.42 12.66
C VAL A 258 -0.75 -5.95 12.38
N ILE A 259 -0.99 -6.52 11.19
CA ILE A 259 -2.28 -7.15 10.84
C ILE A 259 -2.57 -8.30 11.82
N ASP A 260 -1.61 -9.18 12.06
CA ASP A 260 -1.74 -10.28 13.01
C ASP A 260 -2.06 -9.77 14.43
N ALA A 261 -1.29 -8.80 14.91
CA ALA A 261 -1.50 -8.23 16.25
C ALA A 261 -2.89 -7.62 16.42
N GLU A 262 -3.39 -6.85 15.45
CA GLU A 262 -4.69 -6.16 15.56
C GLU A 262 -5.88 -7.05 15.18
N CYS A 263 -5.80 -7.77 14.07
CA CYS A 263 -6.93 -8.48 13.50
C CYS A 263 -7.04 -9.92 14.01
N VAL A 264 -5.92 -10.60 14.26
CA VAL A 264 -5.92 -12.01 14.69
C VAL A 264 -5.89 -12.12 16.21
N LYS A 265 -4.89 -11.50 16.86
CA LYS A 265 -4.67 -11.62 18.31
C LYS A 265 -5.64 -10.78 19.14
N LYS A 266 -5.78 -9.50 18.81
CA LYS A 266 -6.69 -8.59 19.53
C LYS A 266 -8.15 -8.77 19.13
N GLN A 267 -8.42 -9.40 17.99
CA GLN A 267 -9.75 -9.50 17.40
C GLN A 267 -10.42 -8.13 17.35
N ALA A 268 -9.81 -7.22 16.57
CA ALA A 268 -10.24 -5.82 16.43
C ALA A 268 -11.77 -5.69 16.54
N PRO A 269 -12.27 -4.85 17.48
CA PRO A 269 -13.70 -4.76 17.73
C PRO A 269 -14.42 -4.36 16.43
N PRO A 270 -15.62 -4.88 16.18
CA PRO A 270 -16.42 -4.45 15.05
C PRO A 270 -16.77 -2.98 15.26
N ASP A 271 -15.99 -2.08 14.68
CA ASP A 271 -16.41 -0.70 14.56
C ASP A 271 -17.44 -0.61 13.43
N ARG A 272 -18.18 0.50 13.41
CA ARG A 272 -19.28 0.68 12.44
C ARG A 272 -18.80 0.71 10.98
N TRP A 273 -17.50 0.90 10.76
CA TRP A 273 -16.90 1.17 9.45
C TRP A 273 -15.78 0.19 9.06
N GLY A 274 -15.43 -0.74 9.94
CA GLY A 274 -14.45 -1.78 9.70
C GLY A 274 -14.96 -2.80 8.72
N TRP A 275 -14.02 -3.48 8.07
CA TRP A 275 -14.37 -4.54 7.15
C TRP A 275 -15.06 -5.68 7.89
N LYS A 276 -16.26 -6.05 7.41
CA LYS A 276 -17.09 -7.08 8.03
C LYS A 276 -16.44 -8.44 8.14
N GLY A 277 -15.42 -8.72 7.32
CA GLY A 277 -14.65 -9.95 7.43
C GLY A 277 -14.06 -10.14 8.83
N TRP A 278 -13.69 -9.04 9.50
CA TRP A 278 -13.16 -9.04 10.87
C TRP A 278 -14.24 -9.12 11.97
N GLU A 279 -15.53 -8.98 11.62
CA GLU A 279 -16.63 -9.00 12.60
C GLU A 279 -16.63 -10.31 13.42
N ASN A 280 -17.08 -10.19 14.67
CA ASN A 280 -17.26 -11.32 15.59
C ASN A 280 -15.99 -12.17 15.83
N GLY A 281 -14.80 -11.56 15.73
CA GLY A 281 -13.54 -12.25 16.03
C GLY A 281 -13.11 -13.26 14.96
N ASN A 282 -13.56 -13.07 13.71
CA ASN A 282 -13.28 -13.98 12.60
C ASN A 282 -11.86 -13.83 12.01
N GLY A 283 -11.01 -12.98 12.60
CA GLY A 283 -9.64 -12.75 12.17
C GLY A 283 -8.78 -14.02 12.04
N PRO A 284 -8.74 -14.92 13.03
CA PRO A 284 -8.01 -16.19 12.91
C PRO A 284 -8.47 -17.06 11.74
N SER A 285 -9.78 -17.17 11.50
CA SER A 285 -10.33 -17.95 10.38
C SER A 285 -9.94 -17.35 9.03
N LEU A 286 -9.97 -16.02 8.92
CA LEU A 286 -9.53 -15.32 7.71
C LEU A 286 -8.04 -15.47 7.48
N TRP A 287 -7.23 -15.33 8.52
CA TRP A 287 -5.79 -15.55 8.45
C TRP A 287 -5.46 -16.95 7.95
N LYS A 288 -6.14 -17.96 8.49
CA LYS A 288 -6.05 -19.35 8.03
C LYS A 288 -6.46 -19.48 6.55
N HIS A 289 -7.59 -18.89 6.16
CA HIS A 289 -8.07 -18.93 4.77
C HIS A 289 -7.07 -18.32 3.79
N TRP A 290 -6.55 -17.14 4.10
CA TRP A 290 -5.53 -16.45 3.31
C TRP A 290 -4.23 -17.27 3.22
N ALA A 291 -3.77 -17.85 4.33
CA ALA A 291 -2.58 -18.70 4.32
C ALA A 291 -2.76 -19.95 3.45
N THR A 292 -3.93 -20.60 3.52
CA THR A 292 -4.29 -21.73 2.65
C THR A 292 -4.28 -21.31 1.18
N LYS A 293 -4.90 -20.17 0.84
CA LYS A 293 -4.95 -19.66 -0.54
C LYS A 293 -3.57 -19.31 -1.09
N LEU A 294 -2.71 -18.68 -0.30
CA LEU A 294 -1.32 -18.45 -0.68
C LEU A 294 -0.56 -19.77 -0.89
N GLY A 295 -0.84 -20.79 -0.08
CA GLY A 295 -0.32 -22.15 -0.27
C GLY A 295 -0.73 -22.75 -1.62
N GLU A 296 -2.03 -22.72 -1.95
CA GLU A 296 -2.56 -23.22 -3.22
C GLU A 296 -1.93 -22.51 -4.43
N ILE A 297 -1.79 -21.18 -4.36
CA ILE A 297 -1.16 -20.37 -5.42
C ILE A 297 0.33 -20.72 -5.53
N ALA A 298 1.06 -20.78 -4.41
CA ALA A 298 2.47 -21.13 -4.39
C ALA A 298 2.73 -22.52 -5.00
N ASP A 299 1.94 -23.51 -4.60
CA ASP A 299 2.09 -24.89 -5.08
C ASP A 299 1.83 -24.99 -6.60
N THR A 300 0.82 -24.28 -7.10
CA THR A 300 0.53 -24.19 -8.54
C THR A 300 1.69 -23.55 -9.29
N LEU A 301 2.22 -22.44 -8.78
CA LEU A 301 3.37 -21.75 -9.36
C LEU A 301 4.62 -22.63 -9.40
N LEU A 302 4.92 -23.34 -8.30
CA LEU A 302 6.07 -24.25 -8.16
C LEU A 302 6.00 -25.47 -9.08
N ARG A 303 4.79 -25.98 -9.38
CA ARG A 303 4.60 -27.04 -10.39
C ARG A 303 4.76 -26.55 -11.83
N GLY A 304 4.96 -25.24 -12.04
CA GLY A 304 5.01 -24.64 -13.38
C GLY A 304 3.64 -24.54 -14.05
N GLU A 305 2.55 -24.79 -13.32
CA GLU A 305 1.18 -24.70 -13.81
C GLU A 305 0.72 -23.24 -13.83
N ASP A 306 -0.10 -22.84 -14.79
CA ASP A 306 -0.66 -21.49 -14.83
C ASP A 306 -1.84 -21.37 -13.85
N PRO A 307 -1.74 -20.57 -12.76
CA PRO A 307 -2.86 -20.29 -11.88
C PRO A 307 -3.92 -19.34 -12.52
N GLY A 308 -3.76 -18.99 -13.80
CA GLY A 308 -4.60 -18.08 -14.55
C GLY A 308 -4.03 -16.66 -14.64
N PHE A 309 -2.72 -16.52 -14.49
CA PHE A 309 -2.02 -15.23 -14.53
C PHE A 309 -1.65 -14.86 -15.96
N ARG A 310 -1.80 -13.59 -16.34
CA ARG A 310 -1.58 -13.16 -17.75
C ARG A 310 -0.68 -11.95 -17.91
N MET A 311 -0.53 -11.11 -16.91
CA MET A 311 0.21 -9.85 -17.02
C MET A 311 1.63 -9.93 -16.46
N LEU A 312 1.88 -10.85 -15.53
CA LEU A 312 3.18 -11.01 -14.88
C LEU A 312 3.93 -12.27 -15.31
N GLU A 313 3.63 -12.85 -16.48
CA GLU A 313 4.38 -14.01 -17.00
C GLU A 313 5.90 -13.73 -17.04
N GLY A 314 6.31 -12.52 -17.42
CA GLY A 314 7.71 -12.09 -17.40
C GLY A 314 8.33 -11.93 -16.00
N ASN A 315 7.49 -11.84 -14.96
CA ASN A 315 7.88 -11.64 -13.55
C ASN A 315 7.46 -12.82 -12.66
N ARG A 316 7.19 -13.99 -13.25
CA ARG A 316 6.67 -15.18 -12.55
C ARG A 316 7.56 -15.62 -11.40
N GLY A 317 8.89 -15.53 -11.55
CA GLY A 317 9.84 -15.84 -10.46
C GLY A 317 9.64 -14.94 -9.25
N THR A 318 9.59 -13.63 -9.47
CA THR A 318 9.35 -12.63 -8.42
C THR A 318 8.00 -12.83 -7.74
N LEU A 319 6.94 -13.09 -8.51
CA LEU A 319 5.62 -13.39 -7.96
C LEU A 319 5.65 -14.64 -7.08
N THR A 320 6.29 -15.71 -7.55
CA THR A 320 6.43 -16.98 -6.82
C THR A 320 7.15 -16.76 -5.48
N ASP A 321 8.28 -16.06 -5.50
CA ASP A 321 9.05 -15.73 -4.29
C ASP A 321 8.23 -14.90 -3.31
N MET A 322 7.44 -13.95 -3.81
CA MET A 322 6.60 -13.09 -2.99
C MET A 322 5.45 -13.86 -2.33
N VAL A 323 4.74 -14.69 -3.09
CA VAL A 323 3.66 -15.54 -2.54
C VAL A 323 4.21 -16.50 -1.49
N ILE A 324 5.37 -17.12 -1.73
CA ILE A 324 6.05 -18.00 -0.78
C ILE A 324 6.42 -17.24 0.50
N LYS A 325 7.07 -16.06 0.37
CA LYS A 325 7.43 -15.24 1.53
C LYS A 325 6.20 -14.81 2.34
N ALA A 326 5.11 -14.44 1.68
CA ALA A 326 3.86 -14.08 2.34
C ALA A 326 3.29 -15.27 3.11
N ARG A 327 3.19 -16.46 2.47
CA ARG A 327 2.75 -17.70 3.12
C ARG A 327 3.60 -18.01 4.35
N ASP A 328 4.92 -18.00 4.19
CA ASP A 328 5.85 -18.38 5.25
C ASP A 328 5.79 -17.39 6.42
N LYS A 329 5.60 -16.10 6.14
CA LYS A 329 5.36 -15.06 7.15
C LYS A 329 4.10 -15.35 7.96
N MET A 330 2.99 -15.72 7.30
CA MET A 330 1.73 -16.07 7.99
C MET A 330 1.86 -17.32 8.86
N VAL A 331 2.54 -18.34 8.34
CA VAL A 331 2.83 -19.59 9.07
C VAL A 331 3.71 -19.31 10.29
N ALA A 332 4.73 -18.47 10.14
CA ALA A 332 5.64 -18.13 11.23
C ALA A 332 4.94 -17.34 12.35
N LEU A 333 3.97 -16.50 12.01
CA LEU A 333 3.22 -15.69 12.97
C LEU A 333 2.19 -16.52 13.75
N GLU A 334 1.52 -17.47 13.09
CA GLU A 334 0.43 -18.26 13.67
C GLU A 334 0.53 -19.76 13.28
N PRO A 335 1.57 -20.48 13.72
CA PRO A 335 1.79 -21.87 13.32
C PRO A 335 0.68 -22.80 13.82
N GLU A 336 0.11 -22.53 14.99
CA GLU A 336 -0.92 -23.37 15.62
C GLU A 336 -2.25 -23.34 14.87
N LEU A 337 -2.63 -22.20 14.29
CA LEU A 337 -3.87 -22.04 13.53
C LEU A 337 -3.89 -22.91 12.26
N LEU A 338 -2.71 -23.21 11.71
CA LEU A 338 -2.56 -23.93 10.45
C LEU A 338 -2.40 -25.45 10.66
N VAL A 339 -1.94 -25.89 11.83
CA VAL A 339 -1.77 -27.33 12.16
C VAL A 339 -3.09 -28.01 12.52
N GLN A 340 -4.08 -27.28 13.03
CA GLN A 340 -5.38 -27.83 13.48
C GLN A 340 -6.30 -28.34 12.33
N SER A 341 -5.78 -28.52 11.11
CA SER A 341 -6.55 -29.00 9.95
C SER A 341 -6.63 -30.52 9.80
N ASP A 342 -5.74 -31.28 10.46
CA ASP A 342 -5.64 -32.73 10.24
C ASP A 342 -6.27 -33.58 11.36
N SER A 343 -6.67 -32.97 12.47
CA SER A 343 -7.42 -33.63 13.53
C SER A 343 -8.88 -33.24 13.44
N ASP A 344 -9.60 -33.79 12.47
CA ASP A 344 -11.05 -33.71 12.43
C ASP A 344 -11.60 -34.68 13.51
N PRO A 345 -12.13 -34.22 14.66
CA PRO A 345 -12.64 -35.11 15.71
C PRO A 345 -13.82 -35.97 15.24
N ALA A 346 -14.40 -35.66 14.07
CA ALA A 346 -15.39 -36.48 13.39
C ALA A 346 -14.85 -37.85 12.92
N THR A 347 -13.53 -38.00 12.77
CA THR A 347 -12.91 -39.27 12.34
C THR A 347 -12.55 -40.16 13.55
N GLU A 348 -12.14 -39.58 14.69
CA GLU A 348 -11.90 -40.34 15.92
C GLU A 348 -13.21 -40.87 16.54
N ALA A 349 -14.29 -40.08 16.53
CA ALA A 349 -15.61 -40.52 17.00
C ALA A 349 -16.19 -41.69 16.18
N LYS A 350 -15.88 -41.77 14.87
CA LYS A 350 -16.28 -42.92 14.03
C LYS A 350 -15.48 -44.18 14.33
N THR A 351 -14.24 -44.04 14.77
CA THR A 351 -13.36 -45.19 15.05
C THR A 351 -13.69 -45.79 16.42
N GLU A 352 -14.02 -44.97 17.43
CA GLU A 352 -14.51 -45.46 18.72
C GLU A 352 -15.90 -46.11 18.63
N THR A 353 -16.82 -45.53 17.85
CA THR A 353 -18.17 -46.12 17.68
C THR A 353 -18.13 -47.46 16.94
N GLN A 354 -17.23 -47.64 15.96
CA GLN A 354 -17.07 -48.92 15.27
C GLN A 354 -16.36 -49.99 16.12
N ALA A 355 -15.41 -49.60 16.97
CA ALA A 355 -14.78 -50.52 17.91
C ALA A 355 -15.76 -51.03 18.99
N GLN A 356 -16.69 -50.18 19.43
CA GLN A 356 -17.69 -50.53 20.44
C GLN A 356 -18.78 -51.48 19.89
N ILE A 357 -19.18 -51.31 18.63
CA ILE A 357 -20.13 -52.21 17.94
C ILE A 357 -19.50 -53.58 17.62
N ALA A 358 -18.19 -53.64 17.33
CA ALA A 358 -17.50 -54.89 17.06
C ALA A 358 -17.29 -55.76 18.33
N GLY A 359 -17.17 -55.13 19.51
CA GLY A 359 -17.04 -55.83 20.79
C GLY A 359 -18.33 -56.51 21.28
N GLU A 360 -19.50 -55.94 20.96
CA GLU A 360 -20.80 -56.50 21.36
C GLU A 360 -21.25 -57.69 20.48
N ALA A 361 -20.74 -57.79 19.25
CA ALA A 361 -21.08 -58.88 18.34
C ALA A 361 -20.36 -60.22 18.63
N GLN A 362 -19.41 -60.26 19.57
CA GLN A 362 -18.70 -61.49 19.98
C GLN A 362 -19.23 -62.12 21.29
N ALA A 363 -20.28 -61.56 21.90
CA ALA A 363 -20.83 -62.01 23.18
C ALA A 363 -22.23 -62.65 23.10
N HIS A 364 -22.72 -63.03 21.90
CA HIS A 364 -24.01 -63.70 21.72
C HIS A 364 -23.95 -65.00 20.94
#